data_AF-A0A9D1P5M5-F1
#
_entry.id   AF-A0A9D1P5M5-F1
#
_cell.length_a   1.000
_cell.length_b   1.000
_cell.length_c   1.000
_cell.angle_alpha   90.00
_cell.angle_beta   90.00
_cell.angle_gamma   90.00
#
_symmetry.space_group_name_H-M   'P 1'
#
loop_
_entity.id
_entity.type
_entity.pdbx_description
1 polymer ?
#
loop_
_entity_poly.entity_id
_entity_poly.type
_entity_poly.pdbx_seq_one_letter_code
_entity_poly.pdbx_strand_id
1 'polypeptide(L)'
;MYTAEDFARAKKGFHARLYVAGALLAVTIACLCVALTLRLRLFGMISMLIGLWITYYFAATKMNPWRKYYLLLKDMKEGLERETQMRFWEISGEPRMLDGVAVYDFMVYEGDDEAEQRLFLWDADKPLPTYPKGQLLDIVSFGKYIKSVKAI
;
A
#
# COMPACT_ATOMS: atom_id res chain seq x y z
N MET A 1 7.25 14.32 -3.66
CA MET A 1 7.35 13.23 -2.66
C MET A 1 7.57 11.87 -3.32
N TYR A 2 6.91 11.61 -4.44
CA TYR A 2 7.07 10.38 -5.21
C TYR A 2 8.12 10.54 -6.32
N THR A 3 9.05 9.60 -6.41
CA THR A 3 10.08 9.52 -7.47
C THR A 3 9.86 8.30 -8.35
N ALA A 4 10.45 8.28 -9.54
CA ALA A 4 10.38 7.12 -10.44
C ALA A 4 10.95 5.83 -9.80
N GLU A 5 11.83 5.97 -8.82
CA GLU A 5 12.40 4.85 -8.06
C GLU A 5 11.37 4.16 -7.15
N ASP A 6 10.40 4.90 -6.63
CA ASP A 6 9.32 4.32 -5.81
C ASP A 6 8.42 3.39 -6.64
N PHE A 7 8.13 3.78 -7.88
CA PHE A 7 7.39 2.95 -8.83
C PHE A 7 8.15 1.66 -9.16
N ALA A 8 9.47 1.77 -9.39
CA ALA A 8 10.32 0.62 -9.64
C ALA A 8 10.39 -0.32 -8.41
N ARG A 9 10.45 0.25 -7.20
CA ARG A 9 10.44 -0.51 -5.93
C ARG A 9 9.10 -1.21 -5.70
N ALA A 10 7.98 -0.55 -5.93
CA ALA A 10 6.65 -1.15 -5.85
C ALA A 10 6.49 -2.31 -6.84
N LYS A 11 6.90 -2.10 -8.10
CA LYS A 11 6.86 -3.14 -9.13
C LYS A 11 7.77 -4.32 -8.81
N LYS A 12 9.00 -4.08 -8.36
CA LYS A 12 9.95 -5.12 -7.96
C LYS A 12 9.44 -5.91 -6.74
N GLY A 13 8.85 -5.22 -5.76
CA GLY A 13 8.23 -5.83 -4.59
C GLY A 13 7.04 -6.73 -4.93
N PHE A 14 6.24 -6.36 -5.92
CA PHE A 14 5.15 -7.20 -6.44
C PHE A 14 5.70 -8.44 -7.17
N HIS A 15 6.68 -8.28 -8.07
CA HIS A 15 7.24 -9.40 -8.84
C HIS A 15 7.98 -10.40 -7.94
N ALA A 16 8.76 -9.93 -6.96
CA ALA A 16 9.44 -10.81 -6.00
C ALA A 16 8.45 -11.73 -5.26
N ARG A 17 7.30 -11.20 -4.85
CA ARG A 17 6.26 -11.96 -4.14
C ARG A 17 5.47 -12.86 -5.10
N LEU A 18 5.29 -12.46 -6.35
CA LEU A 18 4.74 -13.32 -7.39
C LEU A 18 5.62 -14.56 -7.62
N TYR A 19 6.95 -14.41 -7.63
CA TYR A 19 7.88 -15.55 -7.73
C TYR A 19 7.77 -16.48 -6.52
N VAL A 20 7.63 -15.95 -5.31
CA VAL A 20 7.42 -16.76 -4.09
C VAL A 20 6.08 -17.52 -4.16
N ALA A 21 5.00 -16.86 -4.57
CA ALA A 21 3.71 -17.51 -4.75
C ALA A 21 3.77 -18.61 -5.83
N GLY A 22 4.45 -18.35 -6.95
CA GLY A 22 4.69 -19.34 -8.00
C GLY A 22 5.51 -20.53 -7.51
N ALA A 23 6.54 -20.29 -6.69
CA ALA A 23 7.34 -21.36 -6.08
C ALA A 23 6.51 -22.23 -5.11
N LEU A 24 5.67 -21.63 -4.27
CA LEU A 24 4.75 -22.37 -3.39
C LEU A 24 3.77 -23.24 -4.19
N LEU A 25 3.24 -22.71 -5.28
CA LEU A 25 2.34 -23.43 -6.16
C LEU A 25 3.06 -24.60 -6.86
N ALA A 26 4.30 -24.38 -7.34
CA ALA A 26 5.12 -25.43 -7.93
C ALA A 26 5.44 -26.57 -6.95
N VAL A 27 5.78 -26.23 -5.69
CA VAL A 27 5.98 -27.23 -4.62
C VAL A 27 4.70 -28.03 -4.37
N THR A 28 3.55 -27.36 -4.33
CA THR A 28 2.25 -28.02 -4.14
C THR A 28 1.95 -29.02 -5.27
N ILE A 29 2.22 -28.63 -6.52
CA ILE A 29 2.07 -29.52 -7.68
C ILE A 29 3.04 -30.70 -7.60
N ALA A 30 4.29 -30.46 -7.22
CA ALA A 30 5.28 -31.53 -7.06
C ALA A 30 4.84 -32.57 -6.01
N CYS A 31 4.35 -32.12 -4.85
CA CYS A 31 3.79 -33.01 -3.82
C CYS A 31 2.60 -33.81 -4.33
N LEU A 32 1.71 -33.18 -5.12
CA LEU A 32 0.57 -33.86 -5.73
C LEU A 32 1.02 -34.95 -6.70
N CYS A 33 2.00 -34.67 -7.57
CA CYS A 33 2.55 -35.65 -8.51
C CYS A 33 3.12 -36.87 -7.78
N VAL A 34 3.93 -36.66 -6.72
CA VAL A 34 4.50 -37.74 -5.92
C VAL A 34 3.40 -38.56 -5.23
N ALA A 35 2.39 -37.91 -4.64
CA ALA A 35 1.29 -38.61 -3.99
C ALA A 35 0.47 -39.46 -4.98
N LEU A 36 0.30 -38.99 -6.22
CA LEU A 36 -0.36 -39.74 -7.29
C LEU A 36 0.48 -40.96 -7.73
N THR A 37 1.80 -40.82 -7.89
CA THR A 37 2.70 -41.93 -8.24
C THR A 37 2.67 -43.04 -7.19
N LEU A 38 2.66 -42.67 -5.90
CA LEU A 38 2.58 -43.61 -4.78
C LEU A 38 1.16 -44.14 -4.51
N ARG A 39 0.17 -43.74 -5.32
CA ARG A 39 -1.27 -44.06 -5.15
C ARG A 39 -1.83 -43.69 -3.78
N LEU A 40 -1.25 -42.71 -3.10
CA LEU A 40 -1.67 -42.22 -1.80
C LEU A 40 -2.79 -41.17 -1.95
N ARG A 41 -4.00 -41.62 -2.31
CA ARG A 41 -5.16 -40.75 -2.60
C ARG A 41 -5.44 -39.72 -1.51
N LEU A 42 -5.36 -40.12 -0.24
CA LEU A 42 -5.63 -39.24 0.91
C LEU A 42 -4.57 -38.11 1.02
N PHE A 43 -3.29 -38.46 0.88
CA PHE A 43 -2.20 -37.48 0.92
C PHE A 43 -2.25 -36.50 -0.25
N GLY A 44 -2.63 -36.96 -1.44
CA GLY A 44 -2.84 -36.10 -2.60
C GLY A 44 -3.91 -35.03 -2.33
N MET A 45 -5.08 -35.45 -1.83
CA MET A 45 -6.17 -34.53 -1.48
C MET A 45 -5.77 -33.53 -0.40
N ILE A 46 -5.14 -33.99 0.69
CA ILE A 46 -4.68 -33.12 1.79
C ILE A 46 -3.64 -32.12 1.29
N SER A 47 -2.67 -32.56 0.49
CA SER A 47 -1.61 -31.69 -0.04
C SER A 47 -2.17 -30.57 -0.93
N MET A 48 -3.18 -30.88 -1.75
CA MET A 48 -3.82 -29.90 -2.62
C MET A 48 -4.60 -28.86 -1.81
N LEU A 49 -5.37 -29.32 -0.83
CA LEU A 49 -6.14 -28.45 0.06
C LEU A 49 -5.24 -27.48 0.83
N ILE A 50 -4.20 -28.01 1.48
CA ILE A 50 -3.28 -27.20 2.27
C ILE A 50 -2.46 -26.25 1.39
N GLY A 51 -1.90 -26.74 0.28
CA GLY A 51 -1.06 -25.91 -0.57
C GLY A 51 -1.83 -24.80 -1.28
N LEU A 52 -3.07 -25.06 -1.71
CA LEU A 52 -3.92 -24.03 -2.29
C LEU A 52 -4.34 -23.00 -1.23
N TRP A 53 -4.63 -23.44 -0.01
CA TRP A 53 -4.97 -22.54 1.10
C TRP A 53 -3.79 -21.63 1.49
N ILE A 54 -2.58 -22.17 1.63
CA ILE A 54 -1.36 -21.41 1.93
C ILE A 54 -1.07 -20.41 0.80
N THR A 55 -1.16 -20.84 -0.45
CA THR A 55 -0.90 -19.99 -1.61
C THR A 55 -1.91 -18.84 -1.69
N TYR A 56 -3.19 -19.13 -1.47
CA TYR A 56 -4.24 -18.12 -1.42
C TYR A 56 -4.03 -17.12 -0.27
N TYR A 57 -3.75 -17.62 0.94
CA TYR A 57 -3.48 -16.77 2.10
C TYR A 57 -2.29 -15.83 1.85
N PHE A 58 -1.20 -16.35 1.28
CA PHE A 58 -0.03 -15.55 0.93
C PHE A 58 -0.37 -14.49 -0.14
N ALA A 59 -1.11 -14.87 -1.19
CA ALA A 59 -1.55 -13.94 -2.23
C ALA A 59 -2.44 -12.82 -1.66
N ALA A 60 -3.42 -13.17 -0.82
CA ALA A 60 -4.35 -12.22 -0.24
C ALA A 60 -3.65 -11.24 0.72
N THR A 61 -2.79 -11.74 1.61
CA THR A 61 -2.19 -10.93 2.68
C THR A 61 -0.92 -10.19 2.26
N LYS A 62 -0.09 -10.78 1.40
CA LYS A 62 1.24 -10.22 1.06
C LYS A 62 1.33 -9.67 -0.35
N MET A 63 0.56 -10.19 -1.31
CA MET A 63 0.62 -9.72 -2.70
C MET A 63 -0.39 -8.61 -2.97
N ASN A 64 -1.61 -8.71 -2.44
CA ASN A 64 -2.68 -7.74 -2.70
C ASN A 64 -2.35 -6.29 -2.25
N PRO A 65 -1.75 -6.04 -1.07
CA PRO A 65 -1.40 -4.67 -0.67
C PRO A 65 -0.42 -3.99 -1.66
N TRP A 66 0.55 -4.74 -2.16
CA TRP A 66 1.52 -4.23 -3.14
C TRP A 66 0.90 -3.94 -4.50
N ARG A 67 -0.08 -4.75 -4.91
CA ARG A 67 -0.87 -4.48 -6.12
C ARG A 67 -1.67 -3.19 -5.97
N LYS A 68 -2.32 -3.01 -4.81
CA LYS A 68 -3.12 -1.81 -4.50
C LYS A 68 -2.24 -0.56 -4.44
N TYR A 69 -1.08 -0.66 -3.80
CA TYR A 69 -0.10 0.43 -3.77
C TYR A 69 0.41 0.81 -5.18
N TYR A 70 0.72 -0.18 -6.02
CA TYR A 70 1.11 0.09 -7.41
C TYR A 70 0.00 0.78 -8.22
N LEU A 71 -1.26 0.35 -8.04
CA LEU A 71 -2.40 0.99 -8.68
C LEU A 71 -2.59 2.43 -8.18
N LEU A 72 -2.49 2.67 -6.87
CA LEU A 72 -2.54 4.02 -6.30
C LEU A 72 -1.47 4.92 -6.92
N LEU A 73 -0.23 4.46 -7.00
CA LEU A 73 0.85 5.23 -7.60
C LEU A 73 0.59 5.55 -9.08
N LYS A 74 0.04 4.59 -9.83
CA LYS A 74 -0.34 4.79 -11.23
C LYS A 74 -1.44 5.85 -11.34
N ASP A 75 -2.49 5.74 -10.54
CA ASP A 75 -3.63 6.66 -10.54
C ASP A 75 -3.19 8.08 -10.11
N MET A 76 -2.28 8.20 -9.13
CA MET A 76 -1.67 9.48 -8.74
C MET A 76 -0.81 10.12 -9.83
N LYS A 77 -0.30 9.34 -10.78
CA LYS A 77 0.49 9.86 -11.91
C LYS A 77 -0.40 10.41 -13.02
N GLU A 78 -1.52 9.74 -13.29
CA GLU A 78 -2.42 10.08 -14.40
C GLU A 78 -3.58 11.01 -13.96
N GLY A 79 -3.80 11.13 -12.65
CA GLY A 79 -4.92 11.83 -12.05
C GLY A 79 -4.79 13.35 -11.93
N LEU A 80 -5.93 14.00 -11.67
CA LEU A 80 -6.03 15.45 -11.46
C LEU A 80 -5.43 15.88 -10.12
N GLU A 81 -4.48 16.81 -10.20
CA GLU A 81 -3.85 17.43 -9.04
C GLU A 81 -4.62 18.68 -8.61
N ARG A 82 -4.70 18.91 -7.31
CA ARG A 82 -5.24 20.14 -6.71
C ARG A 82 -4.21 20.73 -5.78
N GLU A 83 -3.86 21.98 -6.03
CA GLU A 83 -3.02 22.79 -5.16
C GLU A 83 -3.91 23.53 -4.17
N THR A 84 -3.57 23.49 -2.88
CA THR A 84 -4.32 24.21 -1.85
C THR A 84 -3.38 24.62 -0.72
N GLN A 85 -3.49 25.88 -0.31
CA GLN A 85 -2.75 26.41 0.82
C GLN A 85 -3.54 26.17 2.10
N MET A 86 -2.95 25.49 3.06
CA MET A 86 -3.59 25.18 4.35
C MET A 86 -2.58 25.23 5.48
N ARG A 87 -3.06 25.37 6.71
CA ARG A 87 -2.19 25.39 7.89
C ARG A 87 -2.08 24.01 8.52
N PHE A 88 -0.88 23.67 8.96
CA PHE A 88 -0.61 22.39 9.62
C PHE A 88 -1.24 22.33 11.02
N TRP A 89 -1.96 21.24 11.32
CA TRP A 89 -2.46 20.99 12.68
C TRP A 89 -1.70 19.85 13.36
N GLU A 90 -1.85 18.63 12.83
CA GLU A 90 -1.35 17.43 13.47
C GLU A 90 -1.31 16.26 12.48
N ILE A 91 -0.41 15.31 12.76
CA ILE A 91 -0.35 14.01 12.07
C ILE A 91 -0.65 12.94 13.11
N SER A 92 -1.54 12.01 12.78
CA SER A 92 -1.80 10.85 13.62
C SER A 92 -0.53 10.05 13.86
N GLY A 93 -0.29 9.65 15.11
CA GLY A 93 0.87 8.83 15.48
C GLY A 93 0.77 7.38 15.00
N GLU A 94 -0.43 6.88 14.68
CA GLU A 94 -0.65 5.51 14.24
C GLU A 94 -1.05 5.45 12.75
N PRO A 95 -0.41 4.58 11.94
CA PRO A 95 -0.79 4.39 10.56
C PRO A 95 -2.07 3.55 10.46
N ARG A 96 -3.02 4.01 9.65
CA ARG A 96 -4.24 3.27 9.29
C ARG A 96 -4.08 2.60 7.94
N MET A 97 -4.68 1.43 7.76
CA MET A 97 -4.77 0.80 6.44
C MET A 97 -6.02 1.28 5.71
N LEU A 98 -5.85 1.96 4.57
CA LEU A 98 -6.92 2.43 3.69
C LEU A 98 -6.73 1.82 2.30
N ASP A 99 -7.73 1.11 1.78
CA ASP A 99 -7.70 0.45 0.46
C ASP A 99 -6.48 -0.47 0.19
N GLY A 100 -5.86 -0.99 1.25
CA GLY A 100 -4.66 -1.84 1.18
C GLY A 100 -3.34 -1.07 1.15
N VAL A 101 -3.37 0.24 1.42
CA VAL A 101 -2.19 1.10 1.59
C VAL A 101 -2.16 1.63 3.02
N ALA A 102 -0.97 1.64 3.63
CA ALA A 102 -0.79 2.20 4.97
C ALA A 102 -0.62 3.73 4.85
N VAL A 103 -1.43 4.48 5.60
CA VAL A 103 -1.47 5.94 5.56
C VAL A 103 -1.58 6.53 6.96
N TYR A 104 -0.97 7.69 7.15
CA TYR A 104 -1.17 8.53 8.33
C TYR A 104 -2.22 9.60 8.03
N ASP A 105 -3.07 9.86 9.02
CA ASP A 105 -4.07 10.92 8.96
C ASP A 105 -3.35 12.27 9.16
N PHE A 106 -3.34 13.12 8.14
CA PHE A 106 -2.70 14.43 8.10
C PHE A 106 -3.77 15.52 8.19
N MET A 107 -3.88 16.16 9.36
CA MET A 107 -4.91 17.16 9.66
C MET A 107 -4.39 18.56 9.38
N VAL A 108 -5.20 19.34 8.66
CA VAL A 108 -4.95 20.73 8.30
C VAL A 108 -6.22 21.55 8.42
N TYR A 109 -6.10 22.86 8.56
CA TYR A 109 -7.23 23.77 8.59
C TYR A 109 -7.06 24.89 7.57
N GLU A 110 -8.18 25.38 7.04
CA GLU A 110 -8.24 26.47 6.08
C GLU A 110 -8.50 27.78 6.84
N GLY A 111 -7.62 28.78 6.68
CA GLY A 111 -7.75 30.07 7.37
C GLY A 111 -7.20 30.11 8.82
N ASP A 112 -7.85 30.90 9.67
CA ASP A 112 -7.52 31.08 11.10
C ASP A 112 -8.49 30.32 12.03
N ASP A 113 -9.52 29.66 11.50
CA ASP A 113 -10.52 28.97 12.30
C ASP A 113 -10.21 27.47 12.42
N GLU A 114 -9.96 27.01 13.65
CA GLU A 114 -9.66 25.60 13.95
C GLU A 114 -10.87 24.68 13.69
N ALA A 115 -12.06 25.23 13.43
CA ALA A 115 -13.27 24.48 13.13
C ALA A 115 -13.29 23.89 11.70
N GLU A 116 -12.57 24.47 10.74
CA GLU A 116 -12.55 24.03 9.33
C GLU A 116 -11.43 23.02 9.05
N GLN A 117 -11.42 21.92 9.80
CA GLN A 117 -10.43 20.86 9.63
C GLN A 117 -10.71 20.01 8.39
N ARG A 118 -9.67 19.80 7.58
CA ARG A 118 -9.65 18.85 6.48
C ARG A 118 -8.63 17.75 6.76
N LEU A 119 -9.05 16.53 6.41
CA LEU A 119 -8.23 15.35 6.51
C LEU A 119 -7.60 15.01 5.15
N PHE A 120 -6.28 14.99 5.12
CA PHE A 120 -5.49 14.41 4.05
C PHE A 120 -4.80 13.13 4.50
N LEU A 121 -4.33 12.36 3.54
CA LEU A 121 -3.67 11.08 3.73
C LEU A 121 -2.20 11.23 3.37
N TRP A 122 -1.34 11.01 4.36
CA TRP A 122 0.10 10.91 4.18
C TRP A 122 0.49 9.45 4.02
N ASP A 123 1.39 9.16 3.09
CA ASP A 123 1.84 7.80 2.83
C ASP A 123 2.79 7.30 3.92
N ALA A 124 2.49 6.14 4.51
CA ALA A 124 3.29 5.61 5.61
C ALA A 124 4.67 5.09 5.18
N ASP A 125 4.86 4.80 3.88
CA ASP A 125 6.18 4.41 3.34
C ASP A 125 7.14 5.61 3.21
N LYS A 126 6.66 6.82 3.47
CA LYS A 126 7.42 8.06 3.34
C LYS A 126 7.78 8.65 4.70
N PRO A 127 8.94 9.33 4.81
CA PRO A 127 9.35 9.93 6.07
C PRO A 127 8.30 10.93 6.54
N LEU A 128 7.94 10.86 7.81
CA LEU A 128 7.01 11.79 8.44
C LEU A 128 7.63 13.19 8.46
N PRO A 129 6.94 14.21 7.94
CA PRO A 129 7.43 15.57 8.01
C PRO A 129 7.20 16.11 9.42
N THR A 130 8.15 16.91 9.92
CA THR A 130 8.00 17.61 11.19
C THR A 130 7.75 19.08 10.90
N TYR A 131 6.48 19.48 10.91
CA TYR A 131 6.08 20.89 10.78
C TYR A 131 5.58 21.42 12.12
N PRO A 132 5.93 22.66 12.52
CA PRO A 132 5.28 23.33 13.64
C PRO A 132 3.79 23.58 13.37
N LYS A 133 2.97 23.47 14.42
CA LYS A 133 1.53 23.78 14.35
C LYS A 133 1.31 25.21 13.84
N GLY A 134 0.36 25.36 12.92
CA GLY A 134 -0.03 26.63 12.32
C GLY A 134 0.85 27.12 11.16
N GLN A 135 1.88 26.36 10.76
CA GLN A 135 2.69 26.70 9.60
C GLN A 135 1.86 26.64 8.31
N LEU A 136 2.01 27.65 7.45
CA LEU A 136 1.38 27.67 6.14
C LEU A 136 2.07 26.67 5.21
N LEU A 137 1.30 25.75 4.66
CA LEU A 137 1.77 24.71 3.76
C LEU A 137 1.05 24.85 2.42
N ASP A 138 1.83 24.79 1.34
CA ASP A 138 1.32 24.57 0.00
C ASP A 138 1.23 23.07 -0.26
N ILE A 139 0.02 22.55 -0.37
CA ILE A 139 -0.27 21.12 -0.47
C ILE A 139 -0.78 20.82 -1.88
N VAL A 140 -0.03 19.97 -2.58
CA VAL A 140 -0.48 19.37 -3.84
C VAL A 140 -1.08 18.01 -3.52
N SER A 141 -2.38 17.87 -3.76
CA SER A 141 -3.17 16.68 -3.43
C SER A 141 -3.74 15.99 -4.67
N PHE A 142 -3.88 14.67 -4.60
CA PHE A 142 -4.66 13.85 -5.52
C PHE A 142 -5.80 13.20 -4.72
N GLY A 143 -7.03 13.70 -4.91
CA GLY A 143 -8.16 13.31 -4.06
C GLY A 143 -7.89 13.68 -2.59
N LYS A 144 -7.74 12.68 -1.71
CA LYS A 144 -7.33 12.87 -0.31
C LYS A 144 -5.83 12.62 -0.07
N TYR A 145 -5.09 12.10 -1.05
CA TYR A 145 -3.69 11.75 -0.89
C TYR A 145 -2.77 12.94 -1.15
N ILE A 146 -1.72 13.08 -0.35
CA ILE A 146 -0.73 14.14 -0.50
C ILE A 146 0.34 13.70 -1.50
N LYS A 147 0.56 14.50 -2.55
CA LYS A 147 1.58 14.25 -3.59
C LYS A 147 2.86 15.06 -3.35
N SER A 148 2.72 16.29 -2.90
CA SER A 148 3.84 17.10 -2.42
C SER A 148 3.36 18.16 -1.43
N VAL A 149 4.25 18.53 -0.51
CA VAL A 149 4.01 19.60 0.48
C VAL A 149 5.24 20.48 0.48
N LYS A 150 5.02 21.79 0.49
CA LYS A 150 6.07 22.79 0.68
C LYS A 150 5.66 23.74 1.78
N ALA A 151 6.57 24.02 2.71
CA ALA A 151 6.38 25.07 3.68
C ALA A 151 6.61 26.43 3.03
N ILE A 152 5.75 27.40 3.34
CA ILE A 152 5.88 28.81 2.95
C ILE A 152 6.30 29.63 4.17
#